data_AF-A0A2A2QU94-F1
#
_entry.id   AF-A0A2A2QU94-F1
#
_cell.length_a   1.000
_cell.length_b   1.000
_cell.length_c   1.000
_cell.angle_alpha   90.00
_cell.angle_beta   90.00
_cell.angle_gamma   90.00
#
_symmetry.space_group_name_H-M   'P 1'
#
loop_
_entity.id
_entity.type
_entity.pdbx_description
1 polymer ?
#
loop_
_entity_poly.entity_id
_entity_poly.type
_entity_poly.pdbx_seq_one_letter_code
_entity_poly.pdbx_strand_id
1 'polypeptide(L)' 'MMTSAALVLFMTLPGLALFYGGLVRRKNVLSVLAQCLGITGLVTIMWWAFGYSFVFGK' A
#
# COMPACT_ATOMS: atom_id res chain seq x y z
N MET A 1 -9.74 -12.07 -11.66
CA MET A 1 -8.37 -11.51 -11.50
C MET A 1 -8.40 -10.01 -11.30
N MET A 2 -8.88 -9.18 -12.25
CA MET A 2 -8.89 -7.70 -12.08
C MET A 2 -9.70 -7.21 -10.87
N THR A 3 -10.91 -7.75 -10.65
CA THR A 3 -11.74 -7.40 -9.48
C THR A 3 -11.07 -7.81 -8.17
N SER A 4 -10.48 -9.00 -8.13
CA SER A 4 -9.70 -9.50 -7.00
C SER A 4 -8.49 -8.61 -6.71
N ALA A 5 -7.76 -8.18 -7.75
CA ALA A 5 -6.62 -7.27 -7.61
C ALA A 5 -7.04 -5.89 -7.09
N ALA A 6 -8.19 -5.37 -7.54
CA ALA A 6 -8.75 -4.12 -7.03
C ALA A 6 -9.12 -4.22 -5.54
N LEU A 7 -9.69 -5.36 -5.09
CA LEU A 7 -9.98 -5.59 -3.68
C LEU A 7 -8.71 -5.65 -2.83
N VAL A 8 -7.63 -6.27 -3.31
CA VAL A 8 -6.34 -6.29 -2.61
C VAL A 8 -5.73 -4.89 -2.50
N LEU A 9 -5.78 -4.09 -3.59
CA LEU A 9 -5.38 -2.69 -3.54
C LEU A 9 -6.20 -1.89 -2.52
N PHE A 10 -7.48 -2.18 -2.41
CA PHE A 10 -8.38 -1.54 -1.44
C PHE A 10 -8.02 -1.87 0.03
N MET A 11 -7.44 -3.05 0.28
CA MET A 11 -6.91 -3.40 1.61
C MET A 11 -5.76 -2.48 2.01
N THR A 12 -4.86 -2.13 1.08
CA THR A 12 -3.77 -1.16 1.33
C THR A 12 -4.27 0.28 1.40
N LEU A 13 -5.16 0.69 0.48
CA LEU A 13 -5.70 2.04 0.40
C LEU A 13 -7.24 2.01 0.22
N PRO A 14 -8.05 2.41 1.22
CA PRO A 14 -7.71 3.01 2.51
C PRO A 14 -7.60 2.03 3.69
N GLY A 15 -7.73 0.70 3.50
CA GLY A 15 -7.89 -0.26 4.60
C GLY A 15 -6.82 -0.19 5.70
N LEU A 16 -5.54 -0.33 5.36
CA LEU A 16 -4.43 -0.27 6.32
C LEU A 16 -4.27 1.12 6.92
N ALA A 17 -4.47 2.18 6.13
CA ALA A 17 -4.35 3.56 6.59
C ALA A 17 -5.40 3.89 7.67
N LEU A 18 -6.63 3.39 7.50
CA LEU A 18 -7.71 3.54 8.50
C LEU A 18 -7.49 2.64 9.72
N PHE A 19 -7.04 1.40 9.50
CA PHE A 19 -6.79 0.45 10.58
C PHE A 19 -5.64 0.92 11.49
N TYR A 20 -4.47 1.21 10.91
CA TYR A 20 -3.34 1.73 11.68
C TYR A 20 -3.60 3.15 12.19
N GLY A 21 -4.27 3.99 11.40
CA GLY A 21 -4.70 5.33 11.82
C GLY A 21 -5.61 5.32 13.06
N GLY A 22 -6.46 4.30 13.22
CA GLY A 22 -7.32 4.14 14.41
C GLY A 22 -6.58 3.67 15.67
N LEU A 23 -5.42 3.02 15.52
CA LEU A 23 -4.61 2.50 16.62
C LEU A 23 -3.60 3.54 17.16
N VAL A 24 -3.25 4.57 16.37
CA VAL A 24 -2.35 5.65 16.80
C VAL A 24 -3.09 6.81 17.48
N ARG A 25 -2.34 7.55 18.31
CA ARG A 25 -2.79 8.82 18.88
C ARG A 25 -3.15 9.80 17.76
N ARG A 26 -4.22 10.59 17.94
CA ARG A 26 -4.76 11.57 16.97
C ARG A 26 -3.69 12.46 16.32
N LYS A 27 -2.64 12.84 17.06
CA LYS A 27 -1.51 13.64 16.55
C LYS A 27 -0.66 12.95 15.48
N ASN A 28 -0.65 11.62 15.43
CA ASN A 28 0.21 10.83 14.54
C ASN A 28 -0.57 10.22 13.35
N VAL A 29 -1.90 10.37 13.32
CA VAL A 29 -2.76 9.78 12.29
C VAL A 29 -2.37 10.28 10.89
N LEU A 30 -2.11 11.58 10.76
CA LEU A 30 -1.70 12.19 9.49
C LEU A 30 -0.36 11.61 8.99
N SER A 31 0.58 11.35 9.91
CA SER A 31 1.87 10.75 9.59
C SER A 31 1.72 9.32 9.10
N VAL A 32 0.85 8.51 9.73
CA VAL A 32 0.59 7.14 9.30
C VAL A 32 -0.10 7.11 7.94
N LEU A 33 -1.06 8.02 7.70
CA LEU A 33 -1.74 8.14 6.41
C LEU A 33 -0.75 8.51 5.28
N ALA A 34 0.14 9.47 5.53
CA ALA A 34 1.19 9.86 4.58
C ALA A 34 2.19 8.72 4.31
N GLN A 35 2.60 7.98 5.34
CA GLN A 35 3.49 6.82 5.20
C GLN A 35 2.82 5.68 4.41
N CYS A 36 1.56 5.35 4.68
CA CYS A 36 0.83 4.32 3.94
C CYS A 36 0.68 4.68 2.46
N LEU A 37 0.35 5.94 2.13
CA LEU A 37 0.27 6.43 0.74
C LEU A 37 1.64 6.41 0.06
N GLY A 38 2.67 6.93 0.74
CA GLY A 38 4.03 7.01 0.21
C GLY A 38 4.62 5.62 -0.10
N ILE A 39 4.48 4.67 0.83
CA ILE A 39 4.98 3.31 0.66
C ILE A 39 4.20 2.59 -0.45
N THR A 40 2.88 2.75 -0.52
CA THR A 40 2.08 2.11 -1.59
C THR A 40 2.50 2.60 -2.97
N GLY A 41 2.72 3.91 -3.13
CA GLY A 41 3.24 4.48 -4.39
C GLY A 41 4.64 3.97 -4.73
N LEU A 42 5.55 3.96 -3.76
CA LEU A 42 6.93 3.50 -3.95
C LEU A 42 6.97 2.02 -4.34
N VAL A 43 6.23 1.16 -3.64
CA VAL A 43 6.13 -0.28 -3.93
C VAL A 43 5.53 -0.51 -5.32
N THR A 44 4.54 0.29 -5.75
CA THR A 44 3.95 0.16 -7.09
C THR A 44 4.98 0.44 -8.19
N ILE A 45 5.78 1.50 -8.03
CA ILE A 45 6.86 1.84 -8.97
C ILE A 45 7.93 0.75 -8.96
N MET A 46 8.33 0.30 -7.77
CA MET A 46 9.34 -0.74 -7.59
C MET A 46 8.92 -2.08 -8.20
N TRP A 47 7.65 -2.43 -8.04
CA TRP A 47 7.04 -3.63 -8.59
C TRP A 47 7.05 -3.62 -10.12
N TRP A 48 6.71 -2.48 -10.73
CA TRP A 48 6.76 -2.31 -12.18
C TRP A 48 8.20 -2.30 -12.73
N ALA A 49 9.13 -1.63 -12.04
CA ALA A 49 10.50 -1.46 -12.52
C ALA A 49 11.31 -2.76 -12.53
N PHE A 50 11.27 -3.52 -11.44
CA PHE A 50 12.07 -4.74 -11.31
C PHE A 50 11.41 -5.85 -10.48
N GLY A 51 10.46 -5.52 -9.61
CA GLY A 51 9.84 -6.52 -8.73
C GLY A 51 9.16 -7.66 -9.48
N TYR A 52 8.42 -7.35 -10.55
CA TYR A 52 7.76 -8.38 -11.37
C TYR A 52 8.78 -9.30 -12.06
N SER A 53 9.82 -8.72 -12.67
CA SER A 53 10.88 -9.46 -13.35
C SER A 53 11.73 -10.28 -12.39
N PHE A 54 11.90 -9.88 -11.13
CA PHE A 54 12.68 -10.65 -10.17
C PHE A 54 11.93 -11.88 -9.64
N VAL A 55 10.60 -11.79 -9.53
CA VAL A 55 9.76 -12.88 -9.00
C VAL A 55 9.35 -13.87 -10.10
N PHE A 56 9.10 -13.37 -11.32
CA PHE A 56 8.60 -14.18 -12.44
C PHE A 56 9.56 -14.25 -13.62
N GLY A 57 10.67 -13.52 -13.59
CA GLY A 57 11.75 -13.68 -14.55
C GLY A 57 12.46 -15.01 -14.32
N LYS A 58 12.73 -15.70 -15.42
CA LYS A 58 13.36 -17.01 -15.44
C LYS A 58 14.88 -16.88 -15.40
#